data_AF-A0A8S0FMS2-F1
#
_entry.id   AF-A0A8S0FMS2-F1
#
_cell.length_a   1.000
_cell.length_b   1.000
_cell.length_c   1.000
_cell.angle_alpha   90.00
_cell.angle_beta   90.00
_cell.angle_gamma   90.00
#
_symmetry.space_group_name_H-M   'P 1'
#
loop_
_entity.id
_entity.type
_entity.pdbx_description
1 polymer ?
#
loop_
_entity_poly.entity_id
_entity_poly.type
_entity_poly.pdbx_seq_one_letter_code
_entity_poly.pdbx_strand_id
1 'polypeptide(L)'
;MEEQRRRAREASGFGADYNAMIRVDSASEFKGYDHLELNGKVTALFVDGKSVDAINAGQEAVVVLDQTPFYAESGGQVGDKGELKGANFSFAVEDTQKYGQAIGHIGKLAVGSLKVGDAVQADVDEARRARIRLNHSATHLMHAALRQVLGTHVSQKGSLVNESNVKVLRFDFSHNEAMKPEEIRAVEDLVNAQIRRNLPIETNIMDLEAAKAKGAMALFGEKYDERVRVLSMGDFSTELCGGTHASRTGDIGLFRIISESGTAAGVRRIEAVTGEGAIATVHADSDRLSEVAHLLKGDSNNLADKVRSVLERTRQLEKELQQLKEQACRTGERKSFQ
;
A
#
# COMPACT_ATOMS: atom_id res chain seq x y z
N MET A 1 -19.86 19.36 -9.21
CA MET A 1 -18.49 19.59 -8.72
C MET A 1 -18.32 19.18 -7.26
N GLU A 2 -19.16 19.64 -6.32
CA GLU A 2 -19.11 19.20 -4.91
C GLU A 2 -19.47 17.72 -4.70
N GLU A 3 -20.47 17.21 -5.41
CA GLU A 3 -20.84 15.79 -5.38
C GLU A 3 -19.75 14.87 -5.94
N GLN A 4 -19.00 15.33 -6.95
CA GLN A 4 -17.84 14.63 -7.48
C GLN A 4 -16.65 14.66 -6.50
N ARG A 5 -16.44 15.77 -5.78
CA ARG A 5 -15.47 15.83 -4.68
C ARG A 5 -15.84 14.90 -3.53
N ARG A 6 -17.14 14.79 -3.20
CA ARG A 6 -17.63 13.89 -2.15
C ARG A 6 -17.46 12.42 -2.55
N ARG A 7 -17.83 12.05 -3.78
CA ARG A 7 -17.60 10.69 -4.31
C ARG A 7 -16.11 10.34 -4.43
N ALA A 8 -15.24 11.30 -4.73
CA ALA A 8 -13.79 11.07 -4.73
C ALA A 8 -13.23 10.83 -3.31
N ARG A 9 -13.80 11.47 -2.28
CA ARG A 9 -13.48 11.19 -0.87
C ARG A 9 -14.04 9.83 -0.42
N GLU A 10 -15.29 9.52 -0.76
CA GLU A 10 -15.92 8.22 -0.44
C GLU A 10 -15.24 7.04 -1.15
N ALA A 11 -14.77 7.22 -2.40
CA ALA A 11 -14.04 6.20 -3.16
C ALA A 11 -12.55 6.06 -2.77
N SER A 12 -12.04 6.95 -1.89
CA SER A 12 -10.65 6.94 -1.44
C SER A 12 -10.40 6.06 -0.20
N GLY A 13 -11.43 5.42 0.35
CA GLY A 13 -11.28 4.54 1.52
C GLY A 13 -10.89 5.27 2.81
N PHE A 14 -10.99 6.60 2.84
CA PHE A 14 -10.83 7.37 4.06
C PHE A 14 -12.13 7.26 4.86
N GLY A 15 -12.03 6.60 6.02
CA GLY A 15 -13.12 6.49 6.99
C GLY A 15 -13.71 7.84 7.33
N ALA A 16 -15.00 7.84 7.69
CA ALA A 16 -15.73 9.04 8.09
C ALA A 16 -14.94 9.86 9.12
N ASP A 17 -14.97 11.18 8.94
CA ASP A 17 -14.13 12.20 9.58
C ASP A 17 -14.46 12.42 11.07
N TYR A 18 -14.38 11.37 11.90
CA TYR A 18 -14.43 11.47 13.37
C TYR A 18 -13.22 12.22 13.95
N ASN A 19 -12.15 12.33 13.15
CA ASN A 19 -10.91 13.03 13.50
C ASN A 19 -11.10 14.55 13.68
N ALA A 20 -12.10 15.15 13.05
CA ALA A 20 -12.31 16.60 13.09
C ALA A 20 -12.83 17.15 14.43
N MET A 21 -13.37 16.30 15.32
CA MET A 21 -14.00 16.73 16.59
C MET A 21 -13.13 16.54 17.85
N ILE A 22 -12.14 15.64 17.80
CA ILE A 22 -11.28 15.36 18.97
C ILE A 22 -10.13 16.38 19.00
N ARG A 23 -10.14 17.27 19.99
CA ARG A 23 -8.99 18.11 20.32
C ARG A 23 -8.26 17.51 21.50
N VAL A 24 -6.99 17.20 21.31
CA VAL A 24 -6.10 16.68 22.35
C VAL A 24 -5.04 17.72 22.63
N ASP A 25 -4.98 18.18 23.88
CA ASP A 25 -4.00 19.19 24.31
C ASP A 25 -2.66 18.57 24.74
N SER A 26 -2.61 17.24 24.90
CA SER A 26 -1.39 16.48 25.18
C SER A 26 -0.65 16.10 23.90
N ALA A 27 0.65 15.87 24.02
CA ALA A 27 1.50 15.31 22.95
C ALA A 27 1.86 13.86 23.29
N SER A 28 2.07 13.04 22.25
CA SER A 28 2.60 11.68 22.40
C SER A 28 4.03 11.63 21.88
N GLU A 29 4.96 11.09 22.66
CA GLU A 29 6.31 10.80 22.19
C GLU A 29 6.32 9.49 21.40
N PHE A 30 6.62 9.56 20.10
CA PHE A 30 6.73 8.37 19.25
C PHE A 30 8.08 7.68 19.45
N LYS A 31 8.03 6.40 19.82
CA LYS A 31 9.21 5.53 20.05
C LYS A 31 9.28 4.34 19.09
N GLY A 32 8.37 4.28 18.12
CA GLY A 32 8.16 3.11 17.25
C GLY A 32 9.22 2.87 16.17
N TYR A 33 10.23 3.73 16.08
CA TYR A 33 11.41 3.46 15.25
C TYR A 33 12.26 2.35 15.85
N ASP A 34 12.48 2.38 17.16
CA ASP A 34 13.41 1.49 17.87
C ASP A 34 12.67 0.39 18.66
N HIS A 35 11.40 0.62 19.01
CA HIS A 35 10.63 -0.26 19.87
C HIS A 35 9.31 -0.70 19.20
N LEU A 36 8.91 -1.96 19.44
CA LEU A 36 7.57 -2.47 19.10
C LEU A 36 6.69 -2.66 20.35
N GLU A 37 7.32 -2.65 21.52
CA GLU A 37 6.72 -2.84 22.82
C GLU A 37 7.29 -1.81 23.79
N LEU A 38 6.43 -1.14 24.58
CA LEU A 38 6.87 -0.28 25.70
C LEU A 38 5.74 -0.04 26.69
N ASN A 39 6.11 0.41 27.89
CA ASN A 39 5.16 0.89 28.89
C ASN A 39 4.89 2.39 28.70
N GLY A 40 3.61 2.77 28.70
CA GLY A 40 3.14 4.15 28.65
C GLY A 40 2.03 4.41 29.67
N LYS A 41 1.52 5.64 29.69
CA LYS A 41 0.44 6.06 30.56
C LYS A 41 -0.70 6.66 29.75
N VAL A 42 -1.94 6.30 30.06
CA VAL A 42 -3.13 6.90 29.44
C VAL A 42 -3.22 8.37 29.82
N THR A 43 -3.20 9.26 28.84
CA THR A 43 -3.34 10.72 29.05
C THR A 43 -4.73 11.22 28.71
N ALA A 44 -5.44 10.55 27.80
CA ALA A 44 -6.83 10.86 27.46
C ALA A 44 -7.56 9.65 26.90
N LEU A 45 -8.88 9.63 27.08
CA LEU A 45 -9.81 8.67 26.50
C LEU A 45 -10.95 9.43 25.82
N PHE A 46 -11.38 8.95 24.66
CA PHE A 46 -12.53 9.50 23.94
C PHE A 46 -13.49 8.41 23.49
N VAL A 47 -14.78 8.62 23.67
CA VAL A 47 -15.86 7.78 23.14
C VAL A 47 -16.80 8.68 22.34
N ASP A 48 -17.09 8.31 21.10
CA ASP A 48 -17.90 9.12 20.17
C ASP A 48 -17.43 10.59 20.07
N GLY A 49 -16.11 10.79 20.09
CA GLY A 49 -15.48 12.11 20.04
C GLY A 49 -15.53 12.94 21.33
N LYS A 50 -16.10 12.40 22.41
CA LYS A 50 -16.21 13.09 23.71
C LYS A 50 -15.18 12.54 24.70
N SER A 51 -14.51 13.43 25.43
CA SER A 51 -13.58 13.04 26.48
C SER A 51 -14.31 12.35 27.63
N VAL A 52 -13.75 11.25 28.11
CA VAL A 52 -14.25 10.48 29.25
C VAL A 52 -13.09 10.11 30.18
N ASP A 53 -13.39 9.89 31.47
CA ASP A 53 -12.37 9.49 32.45
C ASP A 53 -12.08 7.98 32.41
N ALA A 54 -13.02 7.18 31.89
CA ALA A 54 -12.96 5.73 31.87
C ALA A 54 -13.77 5.10 30.73
N ILE A 55 -13.34 3.92 30.29
CA ILE A 55 -14.07 3.03 29.38
C ILE A 55 -14.14 1.62 29.97
N ASN A 56 -15.16 0.86 29.58
CA ASN A 56 -15.44 -0.52 30.03
C ASN A 56 -15.48 -1.49 28.86
N ALA A 57 -15.42 -2.79 29.17
CA ALA A 57 -15.43 -3.85 28.18
C ALA A 57 -16.62 -3.71 27.21
N GLY A 58 -16.33 -3.90 25.92
CA GLY A 58 -17.28 -3.73 24.83
C GLY A 58 -17.36 -2.33 24.24
N GLN A 59 -16.74 -1.31 24.86
CA GLN A 59 -16.76 0.05 24.33
C GLN A 59 -15.65 0.29 23.30
N GLU A 60 -16.03 0.95 22.20
CA GLU A 60 -15.10 1.52 21.23
C GLU A 60 -14.62 2.89 21.72
N ALA A 61 -13.33 3.17 21.54
CA ALA A 61 -12.71 4.39 22.03
C ALA A 61 -11.48 4.78 21.22
N VAL A 62 -11.03 6.01 21.43
CA VAL A 62 -9.67 6.47 21.11
C VAL A 62 -8.90 6.61 22.41
N VAL A 63 -7.79 5.89 22.52
CA VAL A 63 -6.87 5.96 23.67
C VAL A 63 -5.65 6.79 23.28
N VAL A 64 -5.28 7.78 24.10
CA VAL A 64 -4.04 8.56 23.90
C VAL A 64 -3.05 8.24 25.01
N LEU A 65 -1.80 8.00 24.63
CA LEU A 65 -0.70 7.71 25.55
C LEU A 65 0.29 8.89 25.58
N ASP A 66 1.05 9.02 26.67
CA ASP A 66 2.17 9.95 26.78
C ASP A 66 3.33 9.59 25.84
N GLN A 67 3.58 8.29 25.63
CA GLN A 67 4.53 7.74 24.67
C GLN A 67 3.99 6.45 24.07
N THR A 68 4.35 6.14 22.82
CA THR A 68 3.83 4.96 22.12
C THR A 68 4.77 4.42 21.04
N PRO A 69 4.84 3.09 20.84
CA PRO A 69 5.53 2.47 19.72
C PRO A 69 4.66 2.42 18.45
N PHE A 70 3.36 2.74 18.53
CA PHE A 70 2.44 2.68 17.40
C PHE A 70 2.66 3.87 16.46
N TYR A 71 2.92 3.59 15.19
CA TYR A 71 3.04 4.58 14.14
C TYR A 71 1.64 5.02 13.74
N ALA A 72 1.39 6.32 13.85
CA ALA A 72 0.17 6.93 13.36
C ALA A 72 0.23 7.11 11.85
N GLU A 73 -0.87 6.81 11.14
CA GLU A 73 -0.96 6.92 9.70
C GLU A 73 -0.40 8.26 9.19
N SER A 74 0.59 8.18 8.30
CA SER A 74 1.26 9.37 7.76
C SER A 74 2.18 9.01 6.61
N GLY A 75 2.37 9.93 5.67
CA GLY A 75 3.29 9.74 4.54
C GLY A 75 2.91 8.59 3.60
N GLY A 76 1.62 8.22 3.56
CA GLY A 76 1.10 7.07 2.81
C GLY A 76 1.18 5.74 3.55
N GLN A 77 1.91 5.63 4.66
CA GLN A 77 1.93 4.44 5.49
C GLN A 77 0.71 4.40 6.41
N VAL A 78 -0.04 3.30 6.38
CA VAL A 78 -1.19 3.06 7.28
C VAL A 78 -0.77 2.99 8.76
N GLY A 79 -1.71 3.34 9.64
CA GLY A 79 -1.53 3.25 11.09
C GLY A 79 -1.28 1.82 11.56
N ASP A 80 -0.60 1.69 12.71
CA ASP A 80 -0.40 0.39 13.33
C ASP A 80 -1.63 -0.17 14.01
N LYS A 81 -1.56 -1.49 14.20
CA LYS A 81 -2.51 -2.30 14.95
C LYS A 81 -1.75 -3.10 15.99
N GLY A 82 -2.46 -3.60 16.99
CA GLY A 82 -1.86 -4.31 18.11
C GLY A 82 -2.77 -4.28 19.33
N GLU A 83 -2.17 -4.21 20.51
CA GLU A 83 -2.89 -4.29 21.77
C GLU A 83 -2.31 -3.34 22.83
N LEU A 84 -3.18 -2.73 23.63
CA LEU A 84 -2.80 -2.08 24.88
C LEU A 84 -3.29 -2.95 26.05
N LYS A 85 -2.35 -3.41 26.89
CA LYS A 85 -2.61 -4.34 27.99
C LYS A 85 -2.32 -3.69 29.34
N GLY A 86 -3.08 -4.10 30.34
CA GLY A 86 -2.76 -3.84 31.74
C GLY A 86 -3.13 -5.05 32.59
N ALA A 87 -3.02 -4.92 33.91
CA ALA A 87 -3.26 -6.04 34.82
C ALA A 87 -4.66 -6.67 34.68
N ASN A 88 -5.68 -5.85 34.39
CA ASN A 88 -7.08 -6.29 34.35
C ASN A 88 -7.84 -5.82 33.10
N PHE A 89 -7.13 -5.35 32.07
CA PHE A 89 -7.77 -4.89 30.83
C PHE A 89 -6.95 -5.25 29.60
N SER A 90 -7.64 -5.35 28.47
CA SER A 90 -7.06 -5.53 27.14
C SER A 90 -7.86 -4.68 26.17
N PHE A 91 -7.16 -3.83 25.42
CA PHE A 91 -7.70 -2.96 24.39
C PHE A 91 -7.10 -3.35 23.03
N ALA A 92 -7.93 -3.83 22.12
CA ALA A 92 -7.50 -4.17 20.77
C ALA A 92 -7.43 -2.88 19.94
N VAL A 93 -6.23 -2.54 19.44
CA VAL A 93 -5.99 -1.39 18.58
C VAL A 93 -6.20 -1.81 17.13
N GLU A 94 -7.21 -1.26 16.49
CA GLU A 94 -7.60 -1.55 15.12
C GLU A 94 -7.02 -0.54 14.11
N ASP A 95 -6.69 0.66 14.57
CA ASP A 95 -6.03 1.70 13.78
C ASP A 95 -5.31 2.72 14.68
N THR A 96 -4.32 3.42 14.13
CA THR A 96 -3.57 4.46 14.84
C THR A 96 -3.50 5.73 13.99
N GLN A 97 -3.98 6.85 14.53
CA GLN A 97 -4.14 8.11 13.80
C GLN A 97 -3.54 9.30 14.57
N LYS A 98 -3.20 10.38 13.84
CA LYS A 98 -2.69 11.62 14.45
C LYS A 98 -3.83 12.56 14.86
N TYR A 99 -3.76 13.08 16.08
CA TYR A 99 -4.67 14.10 16.61
C TYR A 99 -3.86 15.31 17.07
N GLY A 100 -3.45 16.16 16.12
CA GLY A 100 -2.48 17.22 16.40
C GLY A 100 -1.10 16.62 16.72
N GLN A 101 -0.60 16.85 17.94
CA GLN A 101 0.65 16.26 18.44
C GLN A 101 0.45 14.93 19.18
N ALA A 102 -0.81 14.54 19.42
CA ALA A 102 -1.14 13.26 20.03
C ALA A 102 -1.23 12.14 19.01
N ILE A 103 -0.94 10.93 19.47
CA ILE A 103 -1.17 9.68 18.72
C ILE A 103 -2.34 8.96 19.39
N GLY A 104 -3.43 8.82 18.64
CA GLY A 104 -4.64 8.14 19.09
C GLY A 104 -4.70 6.70 18.59
N HIS A 105 -4.97 5.79 19.52
CA HIS A 105 -5.13 4.37 19.28
C HIS A 105 -6.63 4.08 19.24
N ILE A 106 -7.14 3.81 18.04
CA ILE A 106 -8.56 3.58 17.77
C ILE A 106 -8.83 2.09 17.89
N GLY A 107 -9.86 1.73 18.64
CA GLY A 107 -10.21 0.32 18.80
C GLY A 107 -11.23 0.08 19.89
N LYS A 108 -11.18 -1.12 20.48
CA LYS A 108 -12.22 -1.60 21.39
C LYS A 108 -11.62 -2.23 22.65
N LEU A 109 -12.20 -1.90 23.80
CA LEU A 109 -11.84 -2.57 25.06
C LEU A 109 -12.47 -3.96 25.07
N ALA A 110 -11.64 -5.00 25.03
CA ALA A 110 -12.11 -6.39 25.03
C ALA A 110 -12.54 -6.84 26.43
N VAL A 111 -11.75 -6.50 27.46
CA VAL A 111 -11.96 -6.94 28.84
C VAL A 111 -11.61 -5.80 29.81
N GLY A 112 -12.32 -5.75 30.94
CA GLY A 112 -11.97 -4.88 32.07
C GLY A 112 -12.49 -3.46 31.97
N SER A 113 -11.76 -2.55 32.62
CA SER A 113 -11.96 -1.10 32.56
C SER A 113 -10.61 -0.40 32.41
N LEU A 114 -10.55 0.64 31.60
CA LEU A 114 -9.37 1.46 31.38
C LEU A 114 -9.68 2.91 31.75
N LYS A 115 -8.80 3.56 32.52
CA LYS A 115 -8.99 4.95 32.99
C LYS A 115 -7.84 5.84 32.58
N VAL A 116 -8.12 7.14 32.50
CA VAL A 116 -7.06 8.15 32.39
C VAL A 116 -6.13 8.04 33.60
N GLY A 117 -4.83 7.99 33.32
CA GLY A 117 -3.78 7.83 34.32
C GLY A 117 -3.29 6.39 34.53
N ASP A 118 -3.97 5.38 33.98
CA ASP A 118 -3.53 3.99 34.06
C ASP A 118 -2.21 3.77 33.30
N ALA A 119 -1.37 2.88 33.84
CA ALA A 119 -0.20 2.37 33.14
C ALA A 119 -0.63 1.28 32.15
N VAL A 120 -0.05 1.29 30.96
CA VAL A 120 -0.36 0.34 29.88
C VAL A 120 0.95 -0.19 29.29
N GLN A 121 0.95 -1.47 28.95
CA GLN A 121 1.93 -2.07 28.06
C GLN A 121 1.35 -2.00 26.64
N ALA A 122 2.04 -1.31 25.74
CA ALA A 122 1.63 -1.09 24.35
C ALA A 122 2.43 -2.02 23.44
N ASP A 123 1.76 -2.97 22.78
CA ASP A 123 2.37 -4.01 21.94
C ASP A 123 1.88 -3.89 20.49
N VAL A 124 2.76 -3.53 19.56
CA VAL A 124 2.46 -3.46 18.12
C VAL A 124 2.43 -4.86 17.52
N ASP A 125 1.52 -5.12 16.57
CA ASP A 125 1.58 -6.32 15.72
C ASP A 125 2.84 -6.28 14.85
N GLU A 126 3.89 -6.94 15.33
CA GLU A 126 5.21 -7.00 14.70
C GLU A 126 5.15 -7.56 13.27
N ALA A 127 4.41 -8.65 13.08
CA ALA A 127 4.32 -9.29 11.77
C ALA A 127 3.67 -8.36 10.74
N ARG A 128 2.62 -7.64 11.15
CA ARG A 128 1.98 -6.62 10.32
C ARG A 128 2.92 -5.45 10.04
N ARG A 129 3.57 -4.90 11.08
CA ARG A 129 4.53 -3.80 10.95
C ARG A 129 5.68 -4.17 10.00
N ALA A 130 6.21 -5.39 10.11
CA ALA A 130 7.28 -5.88 9.24
C ALA A 130 6.86 -5.84 7.77
N ARG A 131 5.68 -6.38 7.43
CA ARG A 131 5.16 -6.32 6.05
C ARG A 131 5.05 -4.87 5.55
N ILE A 132 4.52 -3.96 6.36
CA ILE A 132 4.38 -2.55 5.98
C ILE A 132 5.76 -1.91 5.73
N ARG A 133 6.76 -2.17 6.59
CA ARG A 133 8.13 -1.69 6.44
C ARG A 133 8.78 -2.12 5.12
N LEU A 134 8.56 -3.37 4.70
CA LEU A 134 9.05 -3.88 3.42
C LEU A 134 8.45 -3.11 2.25
N ASN A 135 7.13 -2.94 2.25
CA ASN A 135 6.42 -2.23 1.19
C ASN A 135 6.80 -0.75 1.14
N HIS A 136 6.93 -0.09 2.30
CA HIS A 136 7.37 1.30 2.35
C HIS A 136 8.77 1.45 1.76
N SER A 137 9.67 0.53 2.12
CA SER A 137 11.03 0.56 1.61
C SER A 137 11.08 0.37 0.09
N ALA A 138 10.25 -0.52 -0.45
CA ALA A 138 10.12 -0.71 -1.88
C ALA A 138 9.55 0.53 -2.60
N THR A 139 8.67 1.31 -1.97
CA THR A 139 8.17 2.58 -2.53
C THR A 139 9.31 3.53 -2.87
N HIS A 140 10.31 3.68 -2.00
CA HIS A 140 11.45 4.56 -2.22
C HIS A 140 12.34 4.07 -3.37
N LEU A 141 12.63 2.76 -3.43
CA LEU A 141 13.37 2.19 -4.55
C LEU A 141 12.62 2.36 -5.88
N MET A 142 11.30 2.11 -5.88
CA MET A 142 10.48 2.25 -7.08
C MET A 142 10.37 3.71 -7.52
N HIS A 143 10.26 4.67 -6.59
CA HIS A 143 10.26 6.09 -6.92
C HIS A 143 11.58 6.53 -7.59
N ALA A 144 12.72 6.12 -7.05
CA ALA A 144 14.02 6.36 -7.65
C ALA A 144 14.15 5.69 -9.04
N ALA A 145 13.71 4.44 -9.18
CA ALA A 145 13.74 3.71 -10.45
C ALA A 145 12.85 4.38 -11.52
N LEU A 146 11.64 4.83 -11.16
CA LEU A 146 10.77 5.57 -12.08
C LEU A 146 11.44 6.84 -12.59
N ARG A 147 12.13 7.59 -11.73
CA ARG A 147 12.86 8.79 -12.12
C ARG A 147 14.04 8.50 -13.04
N GLN A 148 14.72 7.37 -12.84
CA GLN A 148 15.82 6.95 -13.71
C GLN A 148 15.33 6.49 -15.10
N VAL A 149 14.21 5.76 -15.16
CA VAL A 149 13.66 5.21 -16.41
C VAL A 149 12.90 6.27 -17.21
N LEU A 150 12.03 7.03 -16.55
CA LEU A 150 11.13 7.98 -17.21
C LEU A 150 11.68 9.40 -17.24
N GLY A 151 12.49 9.79 -16.25
CA GLY A 151 13.06 11.12 -16.11
C GLY A 151 12.68 11.84 -14.81
N THR A 152 13.38 12.94 -14.53
CA THR A 152 13.30 13.68 -13.26
C THR A 152 12.00 14.47 -13.06
N HIS A 153 11.12 14.54 -14.06
CA HIS A 153 9.78 15.13 -13.94
C HIS A 153 8.80 14.25 -13.17
N VAL A 154 9.13 12.97 -12.96
CA VAL A 154 8.36 12.09 -12.10
C VAL A 154 8.42 12.62 -10.66
N SER A 155 7.24 12.96 -10.13
CA SER A 155 7.05 13.44 -8.76
C SER A 155 5.85 12.72 -8.16
N GLN A 156 5.95 12.36 -6.87
CA GLN A 156 4.85 11.75 -6.14
C GLN A 156 3.63 12.69 -6.10
N LYS A 157 2.45 12.12 -6.35
CA LYS A 157 1.12 12.74 -6.25
C LYS A 157 0.22 12.07 -5.22
N GLY A 158 0.61 10.89 -4.73
CA GLY A 158 -0.08 10.15 -3.70
C GLY A 158 0.60 8.82 -3.42
N SER A 159 0.50 8.32 -2.20
CA SER A 159 1.01 7.00 -1.83
C SER A 159 0.10 6.34 -0.81
N LEU A 160 -0.03 5.03 -0.90
CA LEU A 160 -0.63 4.17 0.11
C LEU A 160 0.25 2.93 0.27
N VAL A 161 0.61 2.62 1.51
CA VAL A 161 1.41 1.48 1.90
C VAL A 161 0.68 0.78 3.03
N ASN A 162 0.18 -0.43 2.78
CA ASN A 162 -0.57 -1.23 3.75
C ASN A 162 0.04 -2.64 3.93
N GLU A 163 -0.66 -3.53 4.61
CA GLU A 163 -0.25 -4.91 4.90
C GLU A 163 -0.91 -5.96 3.99
N SER A 164 -1.75 -5.55 3.03
CA SER A 164 -2.50 -6.46 2.15
C SER A 164 -1.56 -7.35 1.36
N ASN A 165 -2.01 -8.53 0.93
CA ASN A 165 -1.23 -9.40 0.03
C ASN A 165 -1.61 -9.22 -1.45
N VAL A 166 -2.63 -8.39 -1.75
CA VAL A 166 -3.17 -8.23 -3.12
C VAL A 166 -2.76 -6.89 -3.72
N LYS A 167 -2.81 -5.81 -2.92
CA LYS A 167 -2.46 -4.45 -3.34
C LYS A 167 -1.86 -3.70 -2.16
N VAL A 168 -0.54 -3.76 -2.07
CA VAL A 168 0.18 -3.39 -0.85
C VAL A 168 0.76 -2.00 -0.92
N LEU A 169 1.20 -1.66 -2.13
CA LEU A 169 1.79 -0.39 -2.48
C LEU A 169 0.98 0.21 -3.62
N ARG A 170 0.48 1.42 -3.40
CA ARG A 170 -0.08 2.28 -4.43
C ARG A 170 0.76 3.54 -4.52
N PHE A 171 1.21 3.89 -5.72
CA PHE A 171 2.01 5.09 -5.91
C PHE A 171 1.52 5.86 -7.12
N ASP A 172 1.01 7.05 -6.85
CA ASP A 172 0.54 8.00 -7.85
C ASP A 172 1.69 8.96 -8.17
N PHE A 173 2.00 9.16 -9.44
CA PHE A 173 3.11 10.01 -9.88
C PHE A 173 2.77 10.83 -11.13
N SER A 174 3.46 11.96 -11.31
CA SER A 174 3.31 12.79 -12.49
C SER A 174 3.95 12.17 -13.72
N HIS A 175 3.14 11.86 -14.72
CA HIS A 175 3.57 11.39 -16.03
C HIS A 175 2.40 11.49 -17.02
N ASN A 176 2.64 11.94 -18.25
CA ASN A 176 1.56 12.29 -19.18
C ASN A 176 1.05 11.10 -20.02
N GLU A 177 1.90 10.12 -20.29
CA GLU A 177 1.63 9.07 -21.27
C GLU A 177 1.55 7.69 -20.61
N ALA A 178 0.93 6.71 -21.26
CA ALA A 178 1.01 5.34 -20.79
C ALA A 178 2.45 4.84 -20.84
N MET A 179 2.95 4.24 -19.74
CA MET A 179 4.25 3.59 -19.74
C MET A 179 4.18 2.41 -20.67
N LYS A 180 5.26 2.24 -21.42
CA LYS A 180 5.41 1.09 -22.31
C LYS A 180 5.70 -0.17 -21.47
N PRO A 181 5.32 -1.35 -21.95
CA PRO A 181 5.61 -2.61 -21.23
C PRO A 181 7.10 -2.81 -20.90
N GLU A 182 8.01 -2.30 -21.72
CA GLU A 182 9.46 -2.32 -21.50
C GLU A 182 9.90 -1.35 -20.39
N GLU A 183 9.25 -0.20 -20.22
CA GLU A 183 9.54 0.76 -19.15
C GLU A 183 9.09 0.21 -17.80
N ILE A 184 7.91 -0.42 -17.76
CA ILE A 184 7.40 -1.09 -16.55
C ILE A 184 8.37 -2.19 -16.11
N ARG A 185 8.83 -3.02 -17.06
CA ARG A 185 9.85 -4.04 -16.79
C ARG A 185 11.18 -3.45 -16.32
N ALA A 186 11.66 -2.39 -16.97
CA ALA A 186 12.91 -1.74 -16.57
C ALA A 186 12.85 -1.19 -15.13
N VAL A 187 11.71 -0.63 -14.71
CA VAL A 187 11.49 -0.20 -13.32
C VAL A 187 11.54 -1.39 -12.36
N GLU A 188 10.78 -2.46 -12.65
CA GLU A 188 10.76 -3.67 -11.82
C GLU A 188 12.15 -4.32 -11.70
N ASP A 189 12.89 -4.42 -12.81
CA ASP A 189 14.24 -4.99 -12.86
C ASP A 189 15.25 -4.14 -12.05
N LEU A 190 15.18 -2.81 -12.16
CA LEU A 190 16.04 -1.91 -11.39
C LEU A 190 15.77 -2.01 -9.89
N VAL A 191 14.51 -2.01 -9.47
CA VAL A 191 14.15 -2.18 -8.05
C VAL A 191 14.70 -3.50 -7.52
N ASN A 192 14.45 -4.60 -8.22
CA ASN A 192 14.93 -5.91 -7.80
C ASN A 192 16.47 -6.01 -7.83
N ALA A 193 17.15 -5.29 -8.72
CA ALA A 193 18.61 -5.19 -8.69
C ALA A 193 19.11 -4.50 -7.42
N GLN A 194 18.47 -3.42 -6.98
CA GLN A 194 18.82 -2.73 -5.74
C GLN A 194 18.49 -3.56 -4.49
N ILE A 195 17.40 -4.33 -4.53
CA ILE A 195 17.09 -5.30 -3.46
C ILE A 195 18.22 -6.34 -3.36
N ARG A 196 18.68 -6.92 -4.49
CA ARG A 196 19.77 -7.90 -4.50
C ARG A 196 21.12 -7.34 -4.03
N ARG A 197 21.36 -6.02 -4.15
CA ARG A 197 22.56 -5.38 -3.58
C ARG A 197 22.57 -5.43 -2.04
N ASN A 198 21.42 -5.64 -1.41
CA ASN A 198 21.25 -5.78 0.04
C ASN A 198 21.94 -4.63 0.81
N LEU A 199 21.66 -3.40 0.40
CA LEU A 199 22.24 -2.18 0.96
C LEU A 199 21.64 -1.91 2.35
N PRO A 200 22.41 -1.37 3.31
CA PRO A 200 21.83 -0.87 4.54
C PRO A 200 20.86 0.29 4.25
N ILE A 201 19.76 0.32 4.98
CA ILE A 201 18.80 1.42 4.97
C ILE A 201 19.11 2.29 6.18
N GLU A 202 19.62 3.48 5.94
CA GLU A 202 20.09 4.39 6.98
C GLU A 202 19.11 5.53 7.19
N THR A 203 18.90 5.92 8.45
CA THR A 203 18.01 7.04 8.78
C THR A 203 18.73 8.02 9.70
N ASN A 204 18.61 9.31 9.41
CA ASN A 204 19.30 10.37 10.12
C ASN A 204 18.38 11.57 10.31
N ILE A 205 18.40 12.17 11.50
CA ILE A 205 17.70 13.43 11.77
C ILE A 205 18.68 14.58 11.57
N MET A 206 18.43 15.45 10.59
CA MET A 206 19.30 16.58 10.26
C MET A 206 18.49 17.82 9.85
N ASP A 207 19.17 18.95 9.71
CA ASP A 207 18.54 20.19 9.25
C ASP A 207 18.07 20.05 7.80
N LEU A 208 16.93 20.68 7.49
CA LEU A 208 16.32 20.63 6.16
C LEU A 208 17.28 21.06 5.05
N GLU A 209 18.07 22.11 5.26
CA GLU A 209 19.05 22.58 4.27
C GLU A 209 20.21 21.60 4.07
N ALA A 210 20.67 20.95 5.14
CA ALA A 210 21.67 19.89 5.04
C ALA A 210 21.13 18.65 4.31
N ALA A 211 19.86 18.30 4.53
CA ALA A 211 19.20 17.23 3.81
C ALA A 211 19.10 17.52 2.30
N LYS A 212 18.67 18.74 1.92
CA LYS A 212 18.65 19.17 0.51
C LYS A 212 20.04 19.14 -0.12
N ALA A 213 21.07 19.59 0.60
CA ALA A 213 22.46 19.55 0.13
C ALA A 213 22.98 18.12 -0.10
N LYS A 214 22.48 17.13 0.66
CA LYS A 214 22.74 15.70 0.43
C LYS A 214 21.93 15.09 -0.72
N GLY A 215 21.15 15.89 -1.44
CA GLY A 215 20.28 15.42 -2.52
C GLY A 215 19.01 14.74 -2.04
N ALA A 216 18.63 14.91 -0.76
CA ALA A 216 17.38 14.37 -0.26
C ALA A 216 16.19 14.98 -0.99
N MET A 217 15.39 14.13 -1.62
CA MET A 217 14.20 14.57 -2.30
C MET A 217 13.11 14.87 -1.28
N ALA A 218 12.59 16.10 -1.32
CA ALA A 218 11.39 16.49 -0.61
C ALA A 218 10.16 16.01 -1.39
N LEU A 219 9.18 15.44 -0.68
CA LEU A 219 7.91 15.03 -1.26
C LEU A 219 7.04 16.29 -1.47
N PHE A 220 6.34 16.32 -2.61
CA PHE A 220 5.59 17.49 -3.04
C PHE A 220 4.38 17.75 -2.12
N GLY A 221 4.23 19.00 -1.65
CA GLY A 221 3.06 19.47 -0.91
C GLY A 221 3.13 19.32 0.62
N GLU A 222 4.19 18.71 1.15
CA GLU A 222 4.41 18.56 2.59
C GLU A 222 5.07 19.81 3.18
N LYS A 223 4.64 20.20 4.39
CA LYS A 223 5.36 21.17 5.22
C LYS A 223 6.33 20.40 6.11
N TYR A 224 7.59 20.79 6.09
CA TYR A 224 8.64 20.17 6.89
C TYR A 224 9.05 21.07 8.04
N ASP A 225 9.31 20.46 9.19
CA ASP A 225 9.96 21.13 10.31
C ASP A 225 11.43 21.43 9.99
N GLU A 226 12.08 22.26 10.82
CA GLU A 226 13.50 22.61 10.65
C GLU A 226 14.41 21.38 10.67
N ARG A 227 14.07 20.39 11.50
CA ARG A 227 14.73 19.09 11.56
C ARG A 227 13.88 18.02 10.89
N VAL A 228 14.46 17.35 9.92
CA VAL A 228 13.81 16.31 9.13
C VAL A 228 14.52 14.97 9.25
N ARG A 229 13.74 13.90 9.16
CA ARG A 229 14.26 12.54 9.06
C ARG A 229 14.54 12.21 7.59
N VAL A 230 15.80 11.96 7.29
CA VAL A 230 16.29 11.55 5.97
C VAL A 230 16.50 10.06 5.97
N LEU A 231 15.95 9.38 4.97
CA LEU A 231 16.16 7.98 4.65
C LEU A 231 17.13 7.87 3.48
N SER A 232 18.10 6.95 3.56
CA SER A 232 19.03 6.65 2.47
C SER A 232 19.12 5.14 2.24
N MET A 233 19.06 4.73 0.98
CA MET A 233 19.27 3.35 0.53
C MET A 233 20.48 3.29 -0.40
N GLY A 234 21.66 3.32 0.22
CA GLY A 234 22.93 3.50 -0.47
C GLY A 234 22.94 4.77 -1.33
N ASP A 235 23.46 4.63 -2.55
CA ASP A 235 23.59 5.71 -3.55
C ASP A 235 22.34 5.89 -4.43
N PHE A 236 21.30 5.07 -4.23
CA PHE A 236 20.20 4.94 -5.18
C PHE A 236 18.99 5.81 -4.82
N SER A 237 18.59 5.83 -3.56
CA SER A 237 17.46 6.64 -3.07
C SER A 237 17.86 7.37 -1.79
N THR A 238 17.59 8.68 -1.74
CA THR A 238 17.70 9.51 -0.53
C THR A 238 16.50 10.45 -0.48
N GLU A 239 15.67 10.31 0.55
CA GLU A 239 14.35 10.94 0.62
C GLU A 239 14.01 11.41 2.04
N LEU A 240 13.20 12.46 2.16
CA LEU A 240 12.63 12.84 3.45
C LEU A 240 11.47 11.91 3.79
N CYS A 241 11.61 11.09 4.83
CA CYS A 241 10.57 10.14 5.21
C CYS A 241 10.51 9.89 6.73
N GLY A 242 9.34 10.21 7.29
CA GLY A 242 9.00 9.92 8.69
C GLY A 242 8.48 8.50 8.92
N GLY A 243 8.28 7.69 7.87
CA GLY A 243 7.75 6.33 7.99
C GLY A 243 8.71 5.33 8.63
N THR A 244 8.22 4.11 8.80
CA THR A 244 9.04 2.98 9.24
C THR A 244 9.57 2.19 8.05
N HIS A 245 10.80 1.69 8.15
CA HIS A 245 11.50 1.04 7.03
C HIS A 245 12.10 -0.29 7.45
N ALA A 246 12.46 -1.11 6.46
CA ALA A 246 13.28 -2.30 6.65
C ALA A 246 14.71 -1.92 7.04
N SER A 247 15.50 -2.87 7.52
CA SER A 247 16.89 -2.59 7.92
C SER A 247 17.82 -2.60 6.71
N ARG A 248 17.54 -3.46 5.72
CA ARG A 248 18.30 -3.56 4.48
C ARG A 248 17.37 -3.72 3.28
N THR A 249 17.84 -3.33 2.10
CA THR A 249 17.05 -3.50 0.86
C THR A 249 16.79 -4.97 0.55
N GLY A 250 17.66 -5.88 1.00
CA GLY A 250 17.49 -7.32 0.84
C GLY A 250 16.28 -7.90 1.57
N ASP A 251 15.87 -7.27 2.68
CA ASP A 251 14.75 -7.72 3.52
C ASP A 251 13.41 -7.65 2.75
N ILE A 252 13.33 -6.81 1.71
CA ILE A 252 12.14 -6.63 0.86
C ILE A 252 11.81 -7.92 0.09
N GLY A 253 12.82 -8.73 -0.25
CA GLY A 253 12.66 -9.93 -1.07
C GLY A 253 12.36 -9.62 -2.54
N LEU A 254 11.26 -10.14 -3.08
CA LEU A 254 10.85 -9.88 -4.45
C LEU A 254 9.94 -8.65 -4.51
N PHE A 255 10.18 -7.73 -5.44
CA PHE A 255 9.25 -6.66 -5.80
C PHE A 255 8.57 -6.99 -7.14
N ARG A 256 7.25 -6.81 -7.23
CA ARG A 256 6.50 -7.04 -8.46
C ARG A 256 5.43 -5.97 -8.67
N ILE A 257 5.39 -5.40 -9.86
CA ILE A 257 4.33 -4.50 -10.32
C ILE A 257 3.15 -5.36 -10.76
N ILE A 258 1.98 -5.09 -10.17
CA ILE A 258 0.71 -5.75 -10.48
C ILE A 258 0.01 -5.04 -11.63
N SER A 259 -0.01 -3.72 -11.57
CA SER A 259 -0.75 -2.93 -12.54
C SER A 259 -0.14 -1.55 -12.70
N GLU A 260 -0.44 -0.98 -13.86
CA GLU A 260 -0.16 0.40 -14.18
C GLU A 260 -1.42 0.97 -14.84
N SER A 261 -1.88 2.14 -14.37
CA SER A 261 -3.06 2.82 -14.94
C SER A 261 -3.01 4.35 -14.79
N GLY A 262 -3.70 5.07 -15.68
CA GLY A 262 -3.96 6.51 -15.52
C GLY A 262 -5.07 6.78 -14.52
N THR A 263 -4.87 7.75 -13.61
CA THR A 263 -5.86 8.11 -12.56
C THR A 263 -6.46 9.50 -12.75
N ALA A 264 -5.70 10.42 -13.35
CA ALA A 264 -6.14 11.75 -13.74
C ALA A 264 -5.25 12.27 -14.88
N ALA A 265 -5.60 13.41 -15.47
CA ALA A 265 -4.74 14.04 -16.48
C ALA A 265 -3.34 14.32 -15.91
N GLY A 266 -2.31 13.75 -16.55
CA GLY A 266 -0.91 13.88 -16.12
C GLY A 266 -0.54 13.09 -14.86
N VAL A 267 -1.40 12.20 -14.36
CA VAL A 267 -1.14 11.38 -13.16
C VAL A 267 -1.39 9.91 -13.44
N ARG A 268 -0.43 9.08 -13.05
CA ARG A 268 -0.45 7.63 -13.26
C ARG A 268 -0.17 6.89 -11.97
N ARG A 269 -0.58 5.64 -11.91
CA ARG A 269 -0.56 4.80 -10.72
C ARG A 269 0.14 3.50 -11.02
N ILE A 270 1.11 3.16 -10.17
CA ILE A 270 1.60 1.79 -10.02
C ILE A 270 0.96 1.16 -8.80
N GLU A 271 0.48 -0.06 -8.96
CA GLU A 271 0.15 -0.96 -7.86
C GLU A 271 1.19 -2.09 -7.83
N ALA A 272 1.75 -2.37 -6.66
CA ALA A 272 2.82 -3.35 -6.51
C ALA A 272 2.69 -4.15 -5.20
N VAL A 273 3.41 -5.28 -5.17
CA VAL A 273 3.52 -6.21 -4.04
C VAL A 273 4.99 -6.52 -3.75
N THR A 274 5.30 -6.87 -2.51
CA THR A 274 6.65 -7.30 -2.08
C THR A 274 6.64 -8.65 -1.36
N GLY A 275 7.83 -9.24 -1.19
CA GLY A 275 8.05 -10.42 -0.35
C GLY A 275 7.11 -11.58 -0.70
N GLU A 276 6.46 -12.13 0.34
CA GLU A 276 5.51 -13.24 0.20
C GLU A 276 4.34 -12.92 -0.74
N GLY A 277 3.82 -11.69 -0.72
CA GLY A 277 2.74 -11.28 -1.63
C GLY A 277 3.17 -11.30 -3.11
N ALA A 278 4.42 -10.97 -3.38
CA ALA A 278 4.99 -11.08 -4.72
C ALA A 278 5.17 -12.54 -5.14
N ILE A 279 5.66 -13.41 -4.25
CA ILE A 279 5.81 -14.85 -4.50
C ILE A 279 4.43 -15.49 -4.76
N ALA A 280 3.43 -15.20 -3.93
CA ALA A 280 2.08 -15.68 -4.11
C ALA A 280 1.48 -15.26 -5.46
N THR A 281 1.78 -14.04 -5.93
CA THR A 281 1.38 -13.58 -7.26
C THR A 281 2.05 -14.40 -8.37
N VAL A 282 3.35 -14.70 -8.25
CA VAL A 282 4.07 -15.53 -9.22
C VAL A 282 3.48 -16.95 -9.29
N HIS A 283 3.18 -17.56 -8.14
CA HIS A 283 2.52 -18.87 -8.10
C HIS A 283 1.13 -18.82 -8.75
N ALA A 284 0.31 -17.81 -8.40
CA ALA A 284 -1.02 -17.66 -8.98
C ALA A 284 -0.98 -17.46 -10.51
N ASP A 285 -0.01 -16.70 -11.03
CA ASP A 285 0.18 -16.53 -12.47
C ASP A 285 0.64 -17.84 -13.14
N SER A 286 1.53 -18.59 -12.50
CA SER A 286 1.97 -19.91 -12.97
C SER A 286 0.82 -20.93 -13.02
N ASP A 287 0.00 -20.97 -11.97
CA ASP A 287 -1.16 -21.88 -11.89
C ASP A 287 -2.18 -21.58 -12.98
N ARG A 288 -2.49 -20.29 -13.22
CA ARG A 288 -3.38 -19.87 -14.32
C ARG A 288 -2.82 -20.26 -15.69
N LEU A 289 -1.53 -20.05 -15.92
CA LEU A 289 -0.89 -20.44 -17.19
C LEU A 289 -0.94 -21.96 -17.40
N SER A 290 -0.69 -22.72 -16.33
CA SER A 290 -0.77 -24.18 -16.33
C SER A 290 -2.20 -24.67 -16.62
N GLU A 291 -3.20 -24.07 -15.97
CA GLU A 291 -4.62 -24.38 -16.19
C GLU A 291 -5.01 -24.17 -17.66
N VAL A 292 -4.67 -23.01 -18.24
CA VAL A 292 -4.97 -22.72 -19.66
C VAL A 292 -4.22 -23.69 -20.59
N ALA A 293 -2.96 -24.00 -20.30
CA ALA A 293 -2.19 -24.97 -21.08
C ALA A 293 -2.85 -26.36 -21.04
N HIS A 294 -3.32 -26.81 -19.88
CA HIS A 294 -4.04 -28.07 -19.74
C HIS A 294 -5.37 -28.09 -20.50
N LEU A 295 -6.17 -27.02 -20.46
CA LEU A 295 -7.41 -26.91 -21.23
C LEU A 295 -7.17 -27.09 -22.74
N LEU A 296 -6.04 -26.62 -23.23
CA LEU A 296 -5.64 -26.70 -24.63
C LEU A 296 -4.82 -27.95 -24.97
N LYS A 297 -4.62 -28.86 -24.02
CA LYS A 297 -3.75 -30.04 -24.14
C LYS A 297 -2.35 -29.64 -24.66
N GLY A 298 -1.78 -28.62 -24.03
CA GLY A 298 -0.45 -28.10 -24.28
C GLY A 298 0.37 -27.98 -22.98
N ASP A 299 1.44 -27.21 -23.06
CA ASP A 299 2.34 -26.86 -21.96
C ASP A 299 2.72 -25.37 -22.04
N SER A 300 3.50 -24.88 -21.08
CA SER A 300 3.90 -23.47 -21.02
C SER A 300 4.73 -23.02 -22.24
N ASN A 301 5.43 -23.92 -22.93
CA ASN A 301 6.28 -23.58 -24.07
C ASN A 301 5.47 -23.43 -25.37
N ASN A 302 4.38 -24.19 -25.52
CA ASN A 302 3.54 -24.17 -26.73
C ASN A 302 2.16 -23.53 -26.54
N LEU A 303 1.87 -22.99 -25.34
CA LEU A 303 0.57 -22.40 -25.02
C LEU A 303 0.14 -21.34 -26.03
N ALA A 304 1.04 -20.44 -26.43
CA ALA A 304 0.71 -19.38 -27.39
C ALA A 304 0.28 -19.95 -28.76
N ASP A 305 0.97 -20.97 -29.25
CA ASP A 305 0.64 -21.63 -30.52
C ASP A 305 -0.68 -22.39 -30.43
N LYS A 306 -0.95 -23.05 -29.30
CA LYS A 306 -2.23 -23.71 -29.03
C LYS A 306 -3.41 -22.74 -29.04
N VAL A 307 -3.24 -21.56 -28.40
CA VAL A 307 -4.25 -20.49 -28.42
C VAL A 307 -4.49 -20.02 -29.85
N ARG A 308 -3.43 -19.76 -30.63
CA ARG A 308 -3.55 -19.35 -32.04
C ARG A 308 -4.29 -20.39 -32.86
N SER A 309 -3.95 -21.67 -32.71
CA SER A 309 -4.61 -22.77 -33.43
C SER A 309 -6.11 -22.87 -33.12
N VAL A 310 -6.50 -22.69 -31.85
CA VAL A 310 -7.93 -22.67 -31.48
C VAL A 310 -8.64 -21.45 -32.07
N LEU A 311 -8.04 -20.26 -32.03
CA LEU A 311 -8.64 -19.05 -32.62
C LEU A 311 -8.82 -19.18 -34.14
N GLU A 312 -7.85 -19.75 -34.84
CA GLU A 312 -7.94 -20.03 -36.28
C GLU A 312 -9.04 -21.05 -36.58
N ARG A 313 -9.09 -22.15 -35.81
CA ARG A 313 -10.15 -23.16 -35.94
C ARG A 313 -11.54 -22.57 -35.70
N THR A 314 -11.70 -21.71 -34.70
CA THR A 314 -12.98 -21.03 -34.42
C THR A 314 -13.41 -20.17 -35.60
N ARG A 315 -12.52 -19.34 -36.16
CA ARG A 315 -12.81 -18.53 -37.34
C ARG A 315 -13.19 -19.37 -38.57
N GLN A 316 -12.56 -20.53 -38.73
CA GLN A 316 -12.88 -21.45 -39.82
C GLN A 316 -14.28 -22.07 -39.64
N LEU A 317 -14.60 -22.55 -38.43
CA LEU A 317 -15.92 -23.09 -38.11
C LEU A 317 -17.03 -22.04 -38.25
N GLU A 318 -16.79 -20.79 -37.87
CA GLU A 318 -17.74 -19.69 -38.08
C GLU A 318 -18.05 -19.46 -39.56
N LYS A 319 -17.03 -19.50 -40.44
CA LYS A 319 -17.21 -19.39 -41.89
C LYS A 319 -18.00 -20.57 -42.45
N GLU A 320 -17.68 -21.79 -42.05
CA GLU A 320 -18.40 -23.00 -42.48
C GLU A 320 -19.86 -22.97 -42.04
N LEU A 321 -20.13 -22.54 -40.80
CA LEU A 321 -21.49 -22.40 -40.28
C LEU A 321 -22.30 -21.36 -41.04
N GLN A 322 -21.68 -20.25 -41.44
CA GLN A 322 -22.33 -19.24 -42.28
C GLN A 322 -22.67 -19.81 -43.68
N GLN A 323 -21.74 -20.53 -44.30
CA GLN A 323 -21.96 -21.17 -45.59
C GLN A 323 -23.09 -22.21 -45.54
N LEU A 324 -23.14 -23.03 -44.48
CA LEU A 324 -24.20 -24.01 -44.28
C LEU A 324 -25.57 -23.35 -44.08
N LYS A 325 -25.64 -22.24 -43.34
CA LYS A 325 -26.88 -21.45 -43.18
C LYS A 325 -27.37 -20.87 -44.51
N GLU A 326 -26.46 -20.32 -45.31
CA GLU A 326 -26.79 -19.79 -46.65
C GLU A 326 -27.29 -20.90 -47.59
N GLN A 327 -26.65 -22.08 -47.57
CA GLN A 327 -27.11 -23.24 -48.32
C GLN A 327 -28.50 -23.72 -47.87
N ALA A 328 -28.76 -23.75 -46.56
CA ALA A 328 -30.05 -24.14 -45.98
C ALA A 328 -31.17 -23.17 -46.37
N CYS A 329 -30.93 -21.85 -46.33
CA CYS A 329 -31.89 -20.85 -46.81
C CYS A 329 -32.23 -21.04 -48.29
N ARG A 330 -31.21 -21.23 -49.15
CA ARG A 330 -31.40 -21.46 -50.59
C ARG A 330 -32.18 -22.74 -50.91
N THR A 331 -32.04 -23.78 -50.08
CA THR A 331 -32.79 -25.04 -50.24
C THR A 331 -34.21 -24.97 -49.67
N GLY A 332 -34.44 -24.14 -48.64
CA GLY A 332 -35.78 -23.84 -48.11
C GLY A 332 -36.64 -23.00 -49.06
N GLU A 333 -36.06 -22.00 -49.73
CA GLU A 333 -36.75 -21.21 -50.77
C GLU A 333 -37.12 -22.05 -52.00
N ARG A 334 -36.29 -23.02 -52.39
CA ARG A 334 -36.62 -23.94 -53.49
C ARG A 334 -37.80 -24.86 -53.21
N LYS A 335 -38.06 -25.20 -51.94
CA LYS A 335 -39.20 -26.05 -51.54
C LYS A 335 -40.51 -25.29 -51.35
N SER A 336 -40.49 -23.97 -51.31
CA SER A 336 -41.69 -23.11 -51.16
C SER A 336 -42.24 -22.58 -52.50
N PHE A 337 -41.56 -22.88 -53.61
CA PHE A 337 -41.96 -22.57 -54.98
C PHE A 337 -42.37 -23.80 -55.83
N GLN A 338 -42.62 -24.95 -55.18
CA GLN A 338 -43.27 -26.13 -55.77
C GLN A 338 -44.57 -26.41 -55.02
#